data_AF-D8PN88-F1
#
_entry.id   AF-D8PN88-F1
#
_cell.length_a   1.000
_cell.length_b   1.000
_cell.length_c   1.000
_cell.angle_alpha   90.00
_cell.angle_beta   90.00
_cell.angle_gamma   90.00
#
_symmetry.space_group_name_H-M   'P 1'
#
loop_
_entity.id
_entity.type
_entity.pdbx_description
1 polymer ?
#
loop_
_entity_poly.entity_id
_entity_poly.type
_entity_poly.pdbx_seq_one_letter_code
_entity_poly.pdbx_strand_id
1 'polypeptide(L)'
;MVGSDTNSSYTSTEGEIVVRSTQDDTRLSVKRAALQKSEVFDGMLTVCGPAAPPVLELDESGAHLELLLRLLNGPPPPPTSFEQEEASQHSSKFPKKLYNPDTIIPFPMLQLMYGLADKYIIDTERALGPHLRAHCAEDAVRVYALALRAGEDDIAAEASQFLRPIASYSSDEIAALPDARSVHRLAVLQDQRRRALTHLVLTEDIFPHGYGICGTHQDQTLERWDNRRKRLSASVDADTDVAWEMDSEGSIGCAACDLAWSRAVAMLAYKSRKAISRIDQLKQD
;
A
#
# COMPACT_ATOMS: atom_id res chain seq x y z
N MET A 1 50.57 41.01 32.47
CA MET A 1 50.96 40.64 31.09
C MET A 1 50.40 39.26 30.81
N VAL A 2 49.75 39.11 29.64
CA VAL A 2 49.18 37.87 29.05
C VAL A 2 47.95 37.35 29.82
N GLY A 3 46.70 37.48 29.38
CA GLY A 3 46.19 37.50 28.01
C GLY A 3 45.83 36.08 27.59
N SER A 4 44.73 35.54 28.10
CA SER A 4 44.17 34.26 27.66
C SER A 4 42.78 34.54 27.09
N ASP A 5 42.75 34.54 25.76
CA ASP A 5 41.62 34.87 24.92
C ASP A 5 40.41 33.96 25.19
N THR A 6 39.29 34.62 25.41
CA THR A 6 37.95 34.07 25.37
C THR A 6 37.70 33.40 24.03
N ASN A 7 37.59 32.07 24.06
CA ASN A 7 37.08 31.25 22.97
C ASN A 7 35.58 31.56 22.82
N SER A 8 35.26 32.60 22.03
CA SER A 8 33.89 32.95 21.69
C SER A 8 33.39 31.96 20.64
N SER A 9 32.65 30.97 21.10
CA SER A 9 31.83 30.08 20.27
C SER A 9 30.86 30.93 19.46
N TYR A 10 31.20 31.22 18.20
CA TYR A 10 30.27 31.79 17.23
C TYR A 10 29.20 30.75 16.90
N THR A 11 28.09 30.79 17.62
CA THR A 11 26.84 30.16 17.17
C THR A 11 26.38 30.94 15.94
N SER A 12 26.74 30.44 14.75
CA SER A 12 26.28 30.98 13.47
C SER A 12 24.76 30.95 13.46
N THR A 13 24.16 32.11 13.70
CA THR A 13 22.72 32.36 13.70
C THR A 13 22.10 31.88 12.39
N GLU A 14 20.97 31.19 12.52
CA GLU A 14 20.07 30.66 11.48
C GLU A 14 20.02 31.49 10.19
N GLY A 15 20.98 31.25 9.29
CA GLY A 15 21.03 31.95 8.00
C GLY A 15 20.00 31.39 7.03
N GLU A 16 19.30 32.28 6.33
CA GLU A 16 18.58 31.93 5.12
C GLU A 16 19.60 31.57 4.02
N ILE A 17 19.31 30.49 3.30
CA ILE A 17 20.07 29.98 2.17
C ILE A 17 19.21 30.16 0.93
N VAL A 18 19.81 30.63 -0.17
CA VAL A 18 19.08 30.77 -1.43
C VAL A 18 19.33 29.53 -2.26
N VAL A 19 18.28 28.77 -2.56
CA VAL A 19 18.34 27.65 -3.50
C VAL A 19 17.92 28.15 -4.88
N ARG A 20 18.73 27.86 -5.89
CA ARG A 20 18.55 28.30 -7.27
C ARG A 20 18.39 27.09 -8.19
N SER A 21 17.32 27.08 -8.98
CA SER A 21 17.14 26.12 -10.06
C SER A 21 18.07 26.44 -11.22
N THR A 22 18.79 25.46 -11.73
CA THR A 22 19.61 25.62 -12.95
C THR A 22 18.79 25.51 -14.23
N GLN A 23 17.57 24.97 -14.16
CA GLN A 23 16.71 24.74 -15.33
C GLN A 23 15.92 25.99 -15.74
N ASP A 24 15.48 26.79 -14.76
CA ASP A 24 14.60 27.95 -14.97
C ASP A 24 14.98 29.19 -14.16
N ASP A 25 16.13 29.20 -13.48
CA ASP A 25 16.65 30.32 -12.68
C ASP A 25 15.77 30.73 -11.48
N THR A 26 14.77 29.92 -11.12
CA THR A 26 13.91 30.17 -9.95
C THR A 26 14.76 30.18 -8.68
N ARG A 27 14.53 31.18 -7.80
CA ARG A 27 15.26 31.35 -6.54
C ARG A 27 14.31 31.28 -5.36
N LEU A 28 14.59 30.40 -4.41
CA LEU A 28 13.79 30.16 -3.22
C LEU A 28 14.66 30.29 -1.98
N SER A 29 14.24 31.13 -1.03
CA SER A 29 14.89 31.25 0.28
C SER A 29 14.40 30.15 1.21
N VAL A 30 15.32 29.47 1.89
CA VAL A 30 15.02 28.41 2.86
C VAL A 30 15.88 28.55 4.10
N LYS A 31 15.34 28.14 5.24
CA LYS A 31 16.08 28.05 6.50
C LYS A 31 17.13 26.95 6.40
N ARG A 32 18.38 27.25 6.77
CA ARG A 32 19.45 26.24 6.87
C ARG A 32 19.02 24.97 7.62
N ALA A 33 18.31 25.12 8.74
CA ALA A 33 17.84 24.01 9.55
C ALA A 33 16.88 23.03 8.81
N ALA A 34 16.14 23.50 7.81
CA ALA A 34 15.30 22.64 7.00
C ALA A 34 16.14 21.80 6.03
N LEU A 35 17.15 22.39 5.39
CA LEU A 35 18.06 21.69 4.49
C LEU A 35 18.85 20.58 5.22
N GLN A 36 19.24 20.81 6.47
CA GLN A 36 19.98 19.83 7.28
C GLN A 36 19.20 18.54 7.60
N LYS A 37 17.92 18.46 7.25
CA LYS A 37 17.15 17.19 7.31
C LYS A 37 17.50 16.21 6.19
N SER A 38 18.27 16.65 5.20
CA SER A 38 18.83 15.84 4.12
C SER A 38 20.31 15.62 4.39
N GLU A 39 20.77 14.37 4.32
CA GLU A 39 22.20 14.04 4.47
C GLU A 39 23.05 14.69 3.37
N VAL A 40 22.50 14.77 2.14
CA VAL A 40 23.16 15.40 1.00
C VAL A 40 23.42 16.88 1.28
N PHE A 41 22.39 17.60 1.73
CA PHE A 41 22.53 19.02 2.02
C PHE A 41 23.35 19.29 3.28
N ASP A 42 23.24 18.48 4.32
CA ASP A 42 24.10 18.63 5.50
C ASP A 42 25.59 18.50 5.11
N GLY A 43 25.93 17.48 4.32
CA GLY A 43 27.27 17.31 3.75
C GLY A 43 27.73 18.52 2.93
N MET A 44 26.89 19.04 2.01
CA MET A 44 27.21 20.24 1.22
C MET A 44 27.44 21.47 2.11
N LEU A 45 26.64 21.64 3.17
CA LEU A 45 26.71 22.79 4.07
C LEU A 45 27.91 22.75 5.01
N THR A 46 28.43 21.57 5.35
CA THR A 46 29.65 21.45 6.17
C THR A 46 30.90 22.01 5.48
N VAL A 47 30.94 21.99 4.14
CA VAL A 47 32.07 22.47 3.34
C VAL A 47 31.99 23.98 3.07
N CYS A 48 30.78 24.56 3.14
CA CYS A 48 30.56 25.98 2.93
C CYS A 48 31.03 26.81 4.15
N GLY A 49 32.08 27.61 3.95
CA GLY A 49 32.59 28.55 4.96
C GLY A 49 31.58 29.67 5.30
N PRO A 50 31.82 30.44 6.38
CA PRO A 50 30.88 31.44 6.91
C PRO A 50 30.73 32.72 6.06
N ALA A 51 31.38 32.82 4.89
CA ALA A 51 31.42 34.04 4.11
C ALA A 51 30.35 34.03 2.99
N ALA A 52 29.39 34.97 3.10
CA ALA A 52 28.20 35.18 2.27
C ALA A 52 27.12 34.08 2.38
N PRO A 53 25.82 34.44 2.26
CA PRO A 53 24.74 33.44 2.24
C PRO A 53 24.99 32.51 1.05
N PRO A 54 25.20 31.20 1.28
CA PRO A 54 25.50 30.28 0.20
C PRO A 54 24.32 30.24 -0.76
N VAL A 55 24.59 30.39 -2.06
CA VAL A 55 23.62 30.07 -3.11
C VAL A 55 23.84 28.61 -3.47
N LEU A 56 22.82 27.78 -3.24
CA LEU A 56 22.85 26.36 -3.59
C LEU A 56 22.17 26.18 -4.95
N GLU A 57 22.95 25.80 -5.96
CA GLU A 57 22.42 25.55 -7.31
C GLU A 57 22.05 24.07 -7.46
N LEU A 58 20.80 23.79 -7.83
CA LEU A 58 20.28 22.43 -7.98
C LEU A 58 19.69 22.23 -9.38
N ASP A 59 19.94 21.04 -9.95
CA ASP A 59 19.38 20.62 -11.23
C ASP A 59 17.98 20.03 -11.03
N GLU A 60 17.04 20.93 -10.74
CA GLU A 60 15.61 20.69 -10.62
C GLU A 60 14.87 21.89 -11.19
N SER A 61 13.65 21.67 -11.71
CA SER A 61 12.76 22.78 -12.02
C SER A 61 12.35 23.55 -10.76
N GLY A 62 11.96 24.82 -10.88
CA GLY A 62 11.45 25.61 -9.77
C GLY A 62 10.28 24.94 -9.05
N ALA A 63 9.38 24.28 -9.78
CA ALA A 63 8.25 23.54 -9.20
C ALA A 63 8.69 22.32 -8.36
N HIS A 64 9.70 21.57 -8.82
CA HIS A 64 10.27 20.47 -8.06
C HIS A 64 11.00 20.98 -6.81
N LEU A 65 11.71 22.10 -6.92
CA LEU A 65 12.35 22.74 -5.77
C LEU A 65 11.32 23.18 -4.73
N GLU A 66 10.21 23.80 -5.13
CA GLU A 66 9.15 24.14 -4.19
C GLU A 66 8.63 22.91 -3.43
N LEU A 67 8.45 21.78 -4.13
CA LEU A 67 7.98 20.55 -3.53
C LEU A 67 9.02 19.95 -2.54
N LEU A 68 10.29 19.91 -2.96
CA LEU A 68 11.42 19.50 -2.12
C LEU A 68 11.53 20.36 -0.87
N LEU A 69 11.45 21.68 -1.01
CA LEU A 69 11.52 22.60 0.12
C LEU A 69 10.29 22.47 1.02
N ARG A 70 9.10 22.20 0.49
CA ARG A 70 7.92 21.89 1.33
C ARG A 70 8.15 20.63 2.15
N LEU A 71 8.64 19.55 1.53
CA LEU A 71 8.99 18.30 2.22
C LEU A 71 9.96 18.54 3.40
N LEU A 72 11.01 19.33 3.17
CA LEU A 72 12.02 19.62 4.18
C LEU A 72 11.51 20.57 5.28
N ASN A 73 10.75 21.62 4.93
CA ASN A 73 10.31 22.60 5.93
C ASN A 73 9.19 22.07 6.82
N GLY A 74 8.20 21.39 6.23
CA GLY A 74 7.01 20.92 6.91
C GLY A 74 6.36 19.83 6.08
N PRO A 75 6.67 18.54 6.35
CA PRO A 75 6.10 17.45 5.58
C PRO A 75 4.57 17.47 5.65
N PRO A 76 3.88 16.99 4.60
CA PRO A 76 2.43 16.95 4.56
C PRO A 76 1.88 16.15 5.75
N PRO A 77 0.77 16.58 6.36
CA PRO A 77 0.11 15.80 7.40
C PRO A 77 -0.40 14.47 6.83
N PRO A 78 -0.56 13.42 7.65
CA PRO A 78 -1.13 12.15 7.19
C PRO A 78 -2.58 12.33 6.70
N PRO A 79 -3.05 11.49 5.78
CA PRO A 79 -4.42 11.57 5.26
C PRO A 79 -5.44 11.23 6.36
N THR A 80 -6.57 11.92 6.33
CA THR A 80 -7.67 11.68 7.28
C THR A 80 -8.46 10.46 6.82
N SER A 81 -8.64 9.47 7.68
CA SER A 81 -9.48 8.31 7.40
C SER A 81 -10.91 8.49 7.88
N PHE A 82 -11.86 7.94 7.14
CA PHE A 82 -13.22 7.74 7.65
C PHE A 82 -13.27 6.56 8.61
N GLU A 83 -14.35 6.43 9.38
CA GLU A 83 -14.61 5.20 10.12
C GLU A 83 -14.60 4.01 9.14
N GLN A 84 -13.91 2.94 9.55
CA GLN A 84 -13.69 1.77 8.72
C GLN A 84 -15.05 1.16 8.35
N GLU A 85 -15.30 0.94 7.05
CA GLU A 85 -16.45 0.13 6.65
C GLU A 85 -16.34 -1.23 7.32
N GLU A 86 -17.35 -1.59 8.11
CA GLU A 86 -17.45 -2.93 8.69
C GLU A 86 -17.47 -3.92 7.52
N ALA A 87 -16.49 -4.83 7.49
CA ALA A 87 -16.46 -5.88 6.48
C ALA A 87 -17.78 -6.64 6.52
N SER A 88 -18.49 -6.69 5.39
CA SER A 88 -19.73 -7.46 5.34
C SER A 88 -19.45 -8.92 5.72
N GLN A 89 -20.37 -9.53 6.46
CA GLN A 89 -20.19 -10.92 6.92
C GLN A 89 -20.04 -11.91 5.75
N HIS A 90 -20.52 -11.52 4.56
CA HIS A 90 -20.54 -12.32 3.34
C HIS A 90 -19.44 -11.97 2.33
N SER A 91 -18.60 -10.95 2.58
CA SER A 91 -17.44 -10.68 1.73
C SER A 91 -16.18 -11.28 2.35
N SER A 92 -15.45 -12.01 1.50
CA SER A 92 -14.09 -12.46 1.80
C SER A 92 -13.01 -11.44 1.41
N LYS A 93 -13.40 -10.30 0.79
CA LYS A 93 -12.46 -9.21 0.49
C LYS A 93 -11.95 -8.56 1.77
N PHE A 94 -10.74 -8.03 1.68
CA PHE A 94 -10.13 -7.30 2.77
C PHE A 94 -10.87 -5.98 3.00
N PRO A 95 -11.09 -5.60 4.27
CA PRO A 95 -11.68 -4.30 4.57
C PRO A 95 -10.79 -3.20 3.99
N LYS A 96 -11.38 -2.32 3.20
CA LYS A 96 -10.70 -1.17 2.64
C LYS A 96 -10.81 -0.02 3.63
N LYS A 97 -9.68 0.58 3.98
CA LYS A 97 -9.69 1.82 4.76
C LYS A 97 -9.97 2.97 3.80
N LEU A 98 -11.08 3.66 4.01
CA LEU A 98 -11.47 4.81 3.21
C LEU A 98 -10.80 6.08 3.76
N TYR A 99 -10.26 6.89 2.87
CA TYR A 99 -9.58 8.14 3.19
C TYR A 99 -10.31 9.31 2.55
N ASN A 100 -10.25 10.48 3.19
CA ASN A 100 -10.78 11.71 2.63
C ASN A 100 -9.92 12.12 1.41
N PRO A 101 -10.48 12.13 0.19
CA PRO A 101 -9.73 12.41 -1.03
C PRO A 101 -9.06 13.80 -1.02
N ASP A 102 -9.64 14.77 -0.31
CA ASP A 102 -9.09 16.13 -0.20
C ASP A 102 -7.80 16.19 0.63
N THR A 103 -7.53 15.14 1.41
CA THR A 103 -6.35 15.06 2.29
C THR A 103 -5.26 14.14 1.73
N ILE A 104 -5.56 13.39 0.67
CA ILE A 104 -4.62 12.43 0.07
C ILE A 104 -3.80 13.15 -1.00
N ILE A 105 -2.48 12.98 -0.95
CA ILE A 105 -1.62 13.46 -2.04
C ILE A 105 -1.88 12.58 -3.29
N PRO A 106 -2.19 13.18 -4.45
CA PRO A 106 -2.40 12.42 -5.68
C PRO A 106 -1.19 11.55 -6.04
N PHE A 107 -1.44 10.33 -6.51
CA PHE A 107 -0.38 9.35 -6.76
C PHE A 107 0.76 9.83 -7.69
N PRO A 108 0.50 10.54 -8.82
CA PRO A 108 1.59 11.07 -9.66
C PRO A 108 2.50 12.05 -8.90
N MET A 109 1.95 12.81 -7.96
CA MET A 109 2.72 13.72 -7.11
C MET A 109 3.55 12.92 -6.10
N LEU A 110 3.00 11.85 -5.52
CA LEU A 110 3.77 10.97 -4.63
C LEU A 110 4.98 10.36 -5.35
N GLN A 111 4.82 9.88 -6.59
CA GLN A 111 5.95 9.33 -7.37
C GLN A 111 7.09 10.35 -7.49
N LEU A 112 6.76 11.61 -7.76
CA LEU A 112 7.73 12.70 -7.82
C LEU A 112 8.38 12.97 -6.45
N MET A 113 7.57 13.02 -5.38
CA MET A 113 8.06 13.28 -4.02
C MET A 113 9.02 12.19 -3.53
N TYR A 114 8.71 10.92 -3.78
CA TYR A 114 9.62 9.80 -3.48
C TYR A 114 10.90 9.88 -4.31
N GLY A 115 10.82 10.26 -5.60
CA GLY A 115 12.01 10.45 -6.43
C GLY A 115 12.93 11.57 -5.92
N LEU A 116 12.35 12.69 -5.47
CA LEU A 116 13.11 13.77 -4.83
C LEU A 116 13.70 13.32 -3.50
N ALA A 117 12.93 12.62 -2.68
CA ALA A 117 13.40 12.14 -1.39
C ALA A 117 14.54 11.14 -1.51
N ASP A 118 14.48 10.22 -2.47
CA ASP A 118 15.57 9.30 -2.80
C ASP A 118 16.82 10.08 -3.26
N LYS A 119 16.66 11.00 -4.23
CA LYS A 119 17.76 11.82 -4.75
C LYS A 119 18.47 12.64 -3.67
N TYR A 120 17.74 13.17 -2.69
CA TYR A 120 18.27 14.02 -1.63
C TYR A 120 18.38 13.31 -0.27
N ILE A 121 18.17 11.99 -0.20
CA ILE A 121 18.25 11.20 1.03
C ILE A 121 17.44 11.85 2.17
N ILE A 122 16.13 11.99 1.93
CA ILE A 122 15.17 12.56 2.89
C ILE A 122 14.34 11.41 3.46
N ASP A 123 14.23 11.34 4.79
CA ASP A 123 13.32 10.40 5.45
C ASP A 123 11.86 10.72 5.11
N THR A 124 11.23 9.83 4.33
CA THR A 124 9.85 9.94 3.89
C THR A 124 8.87 9.05 4.62
N GLU A 125 9.35 8.08 5.41
CA GLU A 125 8.52 6.97 5.92
C GLU A 125 7.31 7.53 6.68
N ARG A 126 7.57 8.49 7.58
CA ARG A 126 6.54 9.11 8.42
C ARG A 126 5.61 10.07 7.67
N ALA A 127 6.09 10.66 6.58
CA ALA A 127 5.41 11.74 5.87
C ALA A 127 4.61 11.22 4.67
N LEU A 128 5.25 10.44 3.80
CA LEU A 128 4.68 9.98 2.53
C LEU A 128 4.10 8.57 2.62
N GLY A 129 4.60 7.72 3.52
CA GLY A 129 4.12 6.36 3.71
C GLY A 129 2.60 6.26 3.90
N PRO A 130 1.99 7.06 4.80
CA PRO A 130 0.54 7.07 4.99
C PRO A 130 -0.25 7.46 3.73
N HIS A 131 0.26 8.38 2.91
CA HIS A 131 -0.38 8.77 1.65
C HIS A 131 -0.24 7.67 0.59
N LEU A 132 0.93 7.03 0.51
CA LEU A 132 1.14 5.91 -0.40
C LEU A 132 0.22 4.74 -0.06
N ARG A 133 0.07 4.44 1.24
CA ARG A 133 -0.86 3.42 1.75
C ARG A 133 -2.32 3.72 1.40
N ALA A 134 -2.73 4.98 1.35
CA ALA A 134 -4.09 5.36 0.97
C ALA A 134 -4.45 4.95 -0.47
N HIS A 135 -3.46 4.77 -1.34
CA HIS A 135 -3.65 4.33 -2.73
C HIS A 135 -3.60 2.80 -2.91
N CYS A 136 -3.25 2.02 -1.87
CA CYS A 136 -3.04 0.56 -1.98
C CYS A 136 -4.20 -0.18 -2.65
N ALA A 137 -5.45 0.22 -2.39
CA ALA A 137 -6.63 -0.46 -2.90
C ALA A 137 -7.07 -0.01 -4.31
N GLU A 138 -6.63 1.18 -4.75
CA GLU A 138 -7.04 1.80 -6.02
C GLU A 138 -5.99 1.58 -7.12
N ASP A 139 -4.71 1.75 -6.79
CA ASP A 139 -3.59 1.64 -7.74
C ASP A 139 -2.53 0.64 -7.23
N ALA A 140 -3.00 -0.54 -6.81
CA ALA A 140 -2.22 -1.55 -6.10
C ALA A 140 -0.88 -1.90 -6.78
N VAL A 141 -0.85 -2.02 -8.12
CA VAL A 141 0.36 -2.40 -8.86
C VAL A 141 1.42 -1.30 -8.86
N ARG A 142 1.01 -0.04 -9.05
CA ARG A 142 1.94 1.09 -9.05
C ARG A 142 2.40 1.42 -7.63
N VAL A 143 1.51 1.30 -6.65
CA VAL A 143 1.86 1.43 -5.23
C VAL A 143 2.85 0.36 -4.81
N TYR A 144 2.61 -0.90 -5.17
CA TYR A 144 3.53 -2.01 -4.90
C TYR A 144 4.92 -1.76 -5.53
N ALA A 145 4.95 -1.35 -6.80
CA ALA A 145 6.20 -1.05 -7.49
C ALA A 145 6.97 0.11 -6.84
N LEU A 146 6.29 1.19 -6.48
CA LEU A 146 6.91 2.36 -5.85
C LEU A 146 7.41 2.03 -4.44
N ALA A 147 6.61 1.34 -3.63
CA ALA A 147 6.97 0.94 -2.28
C ALA A 147 8.23 0.07 -2.27
N LEU A 148 8.34 -0.90 -3.19
CA LEU A 148 9.56 -1.71 -3.32
C LEU A 148 10.81 -0.88 -3.66
N ARG A 149 10.68 0.13 -4.54
CA ARG A 149 11.80 1.02 -4.89
C ARG A 149 12.22 1.91 -3.72
N ALA A 150 11.25 2.32 -2.91
CA ALA A 150 11.47 3.16 -1.73
C ALA A 150 11.91 2.36 -0.49
N GLY A 151 11.95 1.03 -0.55
CA GLY A 151 12.26 0.18 0.62
C GLY A 151 11.12 0.08 1.64
N GLU A 152 9.90 0.46 1.28
CA GLU A 152 8.70 0.45 2.12
C GLU A 152 8.03 -0.95 2.05
N ASP A 153 8.71 -1.97 2.58
CA ASP A 153 8.33 -3.38 2.47
C ASP A 153 6.93 -3.68 3.04
N ASP A 154 6.52 -2.97 4.10
CA ASP A 154 5.22 -3.13 4.74
C ASP A 154 4.08 -2.61 3.85
N ILE A 155 4.27 -1.47 3.19
CA ILE A 155 3.33 -0.90 2.22
C ILE A 155 3.27 -1.77 0.96
N ALA A 156 4.41 -2.30 0.49
CA ALA A 156 4.44 -3.28 -0.59
C ALA A 156 3.65 -4.54 -0.22
N ALA A 157 3.85 -5.07 0.99
CA ALA A 157 3.07 -6.19 1.50
C ALA A 157 1.57 -5.88 1.55
N GLU A 158 1.18 -4.70 2.02
CA GLU A 158 -0.21 -4.26 2.06
C GLU A 158 -0.82 -4.10 0.67
N ALA A 159 -0.12 -3.47 -0.28
CA ALA A 159 -0.60 -3.32 -1.65
C ALA A 159 -0.80 -4.67 -2.35
N SER A 160 0.04 -5.66 -2.04
CA SER A 160 0.00 -6.96 -2.70
C SER A 160 -1.31 -7.73 -2.50
N GLN A 161 -2.08 -7.44 -1.45
CA GLN A 161 -3.37 -8.09 -1.19
C GLN A 161 -4.48 -7.64 -2.14
N PHE A 162 -4.32 -6.48 -2.78
CA PHE A 162 -5.29 -5.86 -3.68
C PHE A 162 -4.95 -6.07 -5.16
N LEU A 163 -3.86 -6.78 -5.46
CA LEU A 163 -3.45 -7.05 -6.84
C LEU A 163 -4.41 -8.02 -7.53
N ARG A 164 -4.71 -7.72 -8.78
CA ARG A 164 -5.41 -8.61 -9.71
C ARG A 164 -4.49 -9.77 -10.13
N PRO A 165 -5.02 -10.84 -10.71
CA PRO A 165 -4.21 -11.91 -11.28
C PRO A 165 -3.17 -11.34 -12.24
N ILE A 166 -1.92 -11.80 -12.13
CA ILE A 166 -0.78 -11.18 -12.82
C ILE A 166 -0.97 -11.17 -14.35
N ALA A 167 -1.66 -12.19 -14.87
CA ALA A 167 -1.99 -12.34 -16.28
C ALA A 167 -3.01 -11.30 -16.81
N SER A 168 -3.66 -10.55 -15.92
CA SER A 168 -4.63 -9.51 -16.29
C SER A 168 -4.00 -8.13 -16.54
N TYR A 169 -2.74 -7.94 -16.15
CA TYR A 169 -2.02 -6.69 -16.35
C TYR A 169 -1.42 -6.61 -17.75
N SER A 170 -1.36 -5.39 -18.28
CA SER A 170 -0.63 -5.09 -19.50
C SER A 170 0.88 -5.22 -19.31
N SER A 171 1.61 -5.36 -20.41
CA SER A 171 3.07 -5.36 -20.40
C SER A 171 3.66 -4.09 -19.78
N ASP A 172 3.03 -2.93 -20.00
CA ASP A 172 3.50 -1.65 -19.46
C ASP A 172 3.34 -1.56 -17.93
N GLU A 173 2.22 -2.09 -17.40
CA GLU A 173 2.00 -2.17 -15.95
C GLU A 173 3.00 -3.12 -15.28
N ILE A 174 3.28 -4.28 -15.90
CA ILE A 174 4.26 -5.23 -15.38
C ILE A 174 5.69 -4.67 -15.49
N ALA A 175 6.01 -3.93 -16.54
CA ALA A 175 7.30 -3.28 -16.72
C ALA A 175 7.58 -2.18 -15.67
N ALA A 176 6.53 -1.66 -15.00
CA ALA A 176 6.70 -0.72 -13.89
C ALA A 176 7.31 -1.38 -12.64
N LEU A 177 7.20 -2.71 -12.49
CA LEU A 177 7.79 -3.45 -11.38
C LEU A 177 9.33 -3.37 -11.44
N PRO A 178 10.01 -3.23 -10.28
CA PRO A 178 11.44 -2.92 -10.26
C PRO A 178 12.32 -4.05 -10.81
N ASP A 179 11.94 -5.31 -10.60
CA ASP A 179 12.73 -6.47 -11.01
C ASP A 179 11.91 -7.74 -11.20
N ALA A 180 12.50 -8.76 -11.84
CA ALA A 180 11.87 -10.05 -12.07
C ALA A 180 11.56 -10.83 -10.78
N ARG A 181 12.29 -10.58 -9.68
CA ARG A 181 12.07 -11.24 -8.40
C ARG A 181 10.75 -10.79 -7.79
N SER A 182 10.42 -9.50 -7.90
CA SER A 182 9.17 -8.91 -7.43
C SER A 182 7.96 -9.53 -8.16
N VAL A 183 8.06 -9.69 -9.49
CA VAL A 183 7.06 -10.37 -10.34
C VAL A 183 6.89 -11.83 -9.92
N HIS A 184 8.01 -12.55 -9.72
CA HIS A 184 7.97 -13.95 -9.31
C HIS A 184 7.31 -14.14 -7.94
N ARG A 185 7.63 -13.30 -6.95
CA ARG A 185 6.99 -13.34 -5.62
C ARG A 185 5.47 -13.14 -5.70
N LEU A 186 5.01 -12.22 -6.56
CA LEU A 186 3.58 -12.04 -6.80
C LEU A 186 2.93 -13.29 -7.42
N ALA A 187 3.56 -13.89 -8.42
CA ALA A 187 3.06 -15.12 -9.04
C ALA A 187 2.96 -16.27 -8.03
N VAL A 188 3.96 -16.43 -7.15
CA VAL A 188 3.96 -17.44 -6.08
C VAL A 188 2.84 -17.19 -5.07
N LEU A 189 2.67 -15.93 -4.61
CA LEU A 189 1.58 -15.54 -3.72
C LEU A 189 0.21 -15.88 -4.33
N GLN A 190 0.00 -15.49 -5.58
CA GLN A 190 -1.27 -15.70 -6.27
C GLN A 190 -1.58 -17.17 -6.48
N ASP A 191 -0.60 -17.99 -6.86
CA ASP A 191 -0.81 -19.44 -7.02
C ASP A 191 -1.13 -20.13 -5.70
N GLN A 192 -0.40 -19.80 -4.62
CA GLN A 192 -0.67 -20.34 -3.28
C GLN A 192 -2.06 -19.93 -2.78
N ARG A 193 -2.45 -18.66 -2.96
CA ARG A 193 -3.77 -18.15 -2.60
C ARG A 193 -4.88 -18.84 -3.40
N ARG A 194 -4.73 -18.95 -4.72
CA ARG A 194 -5.66 -19.67 -5.59
C ARG A 194 -5.87 -21.11 -5.13
N ARG A 195 -4.79 -21.87 -4.90
CA ARG A 195 -4.87 -23.26 -4.39
C ARG A 195 -5.59 -23.35 -3.05
N ALA A 196 -5.28 -22.44 -2.12
CA ALA A 196 -5.92 -22.40 -0.80
C ALA A 196 -7.43 -22.12 -0.91
N LEU A 197 -7.82 -21.13 -1.72
CA LEU A 197 -9.23 -20.79 -1.96
C LEU A 197 -9.98 -21.92 -2.65
N THR A 198 -9.40 -22.54 -3.69
CA THR A 198 -9.99 -23.71 -4.37
C THR A 198 -10.21 -24.85 -3.38
N HIS A 199 -9.22 -25.14 -2.53
CA HIS A 199 -9.35 -26.17 -1.50
C HIS A 199 -10.45 -25.84 -0.49
N LEU A 200 -10.50 -24.61 0.01
CA LEU A 200 -11.56 -24.16 0.93
C LEU A 200 -12.94 -24.32 0.32
N VAL A 201 -13.14 -23.86 -0.92
CA VAL A 201 -14.43 -24.00 -1.61
C VAL A 201 -14.82 -25.46 -1.72
N LEU A 202 -13.92 -26.38 -2.09
CA LEU A 202 -14.25 -27.80 -2.28
C LEU A 202 -14.49 -28.56 -0.97
N THR A 203 -13.92 -28.10 0.14
CA THR A 203 -13.99 -28.82 1.43
C THR A 203 -15.01 -28.26 2.40
N GLU A 204 -15.57 -27.06 2.16
CA GLU A 204 -16.54 -26.46 3.07
C GLU A 204 -17.88 -27.20 3.04
N ASP A 205 -18.33 -27.67 4.19
CA ASP A 205 -19.62 -28.35 4.33
C ASP A 205 -20.74 -27.38 4.68
N ILE A 206 -21.91 -27.55 4.04
CA ILE A 206 -23.11 -26.76 4.37
C ILE A 206 -23.74 -27.15 5.71
N PHE A 207 -23.57 -28.40 6.13
CA PHE A 207 -24.07 -28.93 7.41
C PHE A 207 -22.92 -29.51 8.24
N PRO A 208 -22.08 -28.68 8.86
CA PRO A 208 -20.97 -29.17 9.68
C PRO A 208 -21.52 -30.04 10.82
N HIS A 209 -21.01 -31.27 10.94
CA HIS A 209 -21.48 -32.29 11.90
C HIS A 209 -22.99 -32.60 11.84
N GLY A 210 -23.66 -32.26 10.73
CA GLY A 210 -25.11 -32.44 10.58
C GLY A 210 -25.98 -31.39 11.27
N TYR A 211 -25.40 -30.30 11.78
CA TYR A 211 -26.18 -29.19 12.34
C TYR A 211 -26.91 -28.42 11.24
N GLY A 212 -28.16 -28.03 11.51
CA GLY A 212 -28.98 -27.21 10.60
C GLY A 212 -29.64 -27.97 9.45
N ILE A 213 -29.61 -29.31 9.47
CA ILE A 213 -30.27 -30.14 8.45
C ILE A 213 -31.78 -29.88 8.45
N CYS A 214 -32.32 -29.57 7.27
CA CYS A 214 -33.75 -29.52 7.03
C CYS A 214 -34.25 -30.89 6.58
N GLY A 215 -35.15 -31.52 7.34
CA GLY A 215 -35.67 -32.85 7.00
C GLY A 215 -36.43 -32.93 5.67
N THR A 216 -36.91 -31.80 5.14
CA THR A 216 -37.66 -31.75 3.86
C THR A 216 -36.76 -31.50 2.65
N HIS A 217 -35.70 -30.70 2.79
CA HIS A 217 -34.91 -30.21 1.65
C HIS A 217 -33.42 -30.54 1.75
N GLN A 218 -33.02 -31.46 2.64
CA GLN A 218 -31.62 -31.83 2.86
C GLN A 218 -30.90 -32.18 1.54
N ASP A 219 -31.44 -33.13 0.78
CA ASP A 219 -30.78 -33.63 -0.43
C ASP A 219 -30.67 -32.54 -1.50
N GLN A 220 -31.74 -31.76 -1.69
CA GLN A 220 -31.73 -30.62 -2.61
C GLN A 220 -30.71 -29.54 -2.20
N THR A 221 -30.59 -29.27 -0.90
CA THR A 221 -29.64 -28.28 -0.36
C THR A 221 -28.20 -28.75 -0.55
N LEU A 222 -27.93 -30.02 -0.27
CA LEU A 222 -26.62 -30.65 -0.49
C LEU A 222 -26.23 -30.65 -1.97
N GLU A 223 -27.14 -31.05 -2.85
CA GLU A 223 -26.91 -31.08 -4.29
C GLU A 223 -26.62 -29.68 -4.84
N ARG A 224 -27.40 -28.66 -4.45
CA ARG A 224 -27.17 -27.27 -4.85
C ARG A 224 -25.83 -26.75 -4.37
N TRP A 225 -25.50 -26.98 -3.10
CA TRP A 225 -24.22 -26.58 -2.53
C TRP A 225 -23.05 -27.23 -3.25
N ASP A 226 -23.12 -28.55 -3.48
CA ASP A 226 -22.07 -29.30 -4.16
C ASP A 226 -21.88 -28.87 -5.63
N ASN A 227 -22.98 -28.67 -6.35
CA ASN A 227 -22.96 -28.15 -7.71
C ASN A 227 -22.38 -26.73 -7.78
N ARG A 228 -22.65 -25.87 -6.79
CA ARG A 228 -22.06 -24.52 -6.73
C ARG A 228 -20.56 -24.59 -6.45
N ARG A 229 -20.13 -25.35 -5.44
CA ARG A 229 -18.70 -25.52 -5.10
C ARG A 229 -17.90 -26.03 -6.30
N LYS A 230 -18.38 -27.07 -6.99
CA LYS A 230 -17.71 -27.62 -8.18
C LYS A 230 -17.59 -26.60 -9.31
N ARG A 231 -18.68 -25.90 -9.63
CA ARG A 231 -18.67 -24.85 -10.66
C ARG A 231 -17.70 -23.73 -10.31
N LEU A 232 -17.78 -23.18 -9.09
CA LEU A 232 -16.91 -22.10 -8.65
C LEU A 232 -15.44 -22.53 -8.64
N SER A 233 -15.13 -23.76 -8.20
CA SER A 233 -13.74 -24.26 -8.12
C SER A 233 -12.98 -24.19 -9.44
N ALA A 234 -13.68 -24.29 -10.58
CA ALA A 234 -13.08 -24.21 -11.92
C ALA A 234 -12.68 -22.77 -12.32
N SER A 235 -13.25 -21.76 -11.66
CA SER A 235 -13.04 -20.34 -11.96
C SER A 235 -12.43 -19.55 -10.81
N VAL A 236 -11.99 -20.20 -9.72
CA VAL A 236 -11.30 -19.52 -8.61
C VAL A 236 -9.94 -18.99 -9.07
N ASP A 237 -9.71 -17.71 -8.82
CA ASP A 237 -8.42 -17.04 -8.94
C ASP A 237 -8.01 -16.37 -7.61
N ALA A 238 -6.84 -15.72 -7.58
CA ALA A 238 -6.25 -15.16 -6.37
C ALA A 238 -7.08 -13.99 -5.77
N ASP A 239 -7.84 -13.25 -6.58
CA ASP A 239 -8.65 -12.11 -6.13
C ASP A 239 -10.15 -12.43 -6.00
N THR A 240 -10.55 -13.68 -6.23
CA THR A 240 -11.96 -14.11 -6.21
C THR A 240 -12.55 -14.00 -4.81
N ASP A 241 -13.70 -13.33 -4.68
CA ASP A 241 -14.49 -13.32 -3.45
C ASP A 241 -15.37 -14.58 -3.38
N VAL A 242 -14.77 -15.69 -2.96
CA VAL A 242 -15.44 -17.00 -2.99
C VAL A 242 -16.71 -17.05 -2.15
N ALA A 243 -16.80 -16.27 -1.06
CA ALA A 243 -17.98 -16.21 -0.22
C ALA A 243 -19.13 -15.49 -0.94
N TRP A 244 -18.86 -14.32 -1.51
CA TRP A 244 -19.84 -13.59 -2.31
C TRP A 244 -20.34 -14.42 -3.50
N GLU A 245 -19.42 -15.08 -4.21
CA GLU A 245 -19.77 -15.97 -5.33
C GLU A 245 -20.60 -17.18 -4.86
N MET A 246 -20.38 -17.70 -3.66
CA MET A 246 -21.25 -18.75 -3.12
C MET A 246 -22.62 -18.22 -2.70
N ASP A 247 -22.76 -16.96 -2.31
CA ASP A 247 -24.02 -16.40 -1.82
C ASP A 247 -25.05 -16.11 -2.94
N SER A 248 -24.57 -15.76 -4.14
CA SER A 248 -25.37 -15.19 -5.24
C SER A 248 -26.54 -16.07 -5.75
N GLU A 249 -26.58 -17.37 -5.42
CA GLU A 249 -27.60 -18.33 -5.88
C GLU A 249 -28.28 -19.09 -4.73
N GLY A 250 -28.08 -18.65 -3.48
CA GLY A 250 -28.27 -19.49 -2.28
C GLY A 250 -29.70 -19.74 -1.80
N SER A 251 -30.71 -19.02 -2.30
CA SER A 251 -32.05 -19.16 -1.73
C SER A 251 -32.77 -20.42 -2.21
N ILE A 252 -33.23 -21.21 -1.24
CA ILE A 252 -34.05 -22.41 -1.44
C ILE A 252 -35.52 -22.11 -1.09
N GLY A 253 -35.81 -20.94 -0.52
CA GLY A 253 -37.16 -20.54 -0.09
C GLY A 253 -37.59 -21.23 1.19
N CYS A 254 -36.66 -21.84 1.92
CA CYS A 254 -36.87 -22.50 3.19
C CYS A 254 -35.97 -21.84 4.23
N ALA A 255 -36.57 -21.24 5.27
CA ALA A 255 -35.84 -20.47 6.28
C ALA A 255 -34.68 -21.25 6.94
N ALA A 256 -34.86 -22.55 7.20
CA ALA A 256 -33.81 -23.40 7.76
C ALA A 256 -32.63 -23.59 6.79
N CYS A 257 -32.93 -23.82 5.50
CA CYS A 257 -31.92 -24.03 4.47
C CYS A 257 -31.19 -22.74 4.13
N ASP A 258 -31.92 -21.61 4.03
CA ASP A 258 -31.35 -20.30 3.77
C ASP A 258 -30.43 -19.86 4.92
N LEU A 259 -30.81 -20.16 6.17
CA LEU A 259 -29.94 -19.93 7.33
C LEU A 259 -28.68 -20.81 7.28
N ALA A 260 -28.80 -22.10 6.96
CA ALA A 260 -27.65 -22.99 6.82
C ALA A 260 -26.70 -22.50 5.71
N TRP A 261 -27.25 -22.09 4.56
CA TRP A 261 -26.50 -21.51 3.45
C TRP A 261 -25.73 -20.26 3.88
N SER A 262 -26.42 -19.28 4.46
CA SER A 262 -25.83 -18.04 4.95
C SER A 262 -24.70 -18.29 5.96
N ARG A 263 -24.87 -19.26 6.86
CA ARG A 263 -23.84 -19.64 7.84
C ARG A 263 -22.63 -20.32 7.19
N ALA A 264 -22.85 -21.20 6.22
CA ALA A 264 -21.78 -21.85 5.48
C ALA A 264 -20.99 -20.82 4.65
N VAL A 265 -21.67 -19.88 4.00
CA VAL A 265 -21.05 -18.74 3.30
C VAL A 265 -20.25 -17.87 4.26
N ALA A 266 -20.79 -17.53 5.43
CA ALA A 266 -20.08 -16.74 6.43
C ALA A 266 -18.82 -17.45 6.96
N MET A 267 -18.89 -18.78 7.13
CA MET A 267 -17.73 -19.60 7.48
C MET A 267 -16.69 -19.63 6.37
N LEU A 268 -17.11 -19.74 5.12
CA LEU A 268 -16.23 -19.65 3.97
C LEU A 268 -15.55 -18.27 3.89
N ALA A 269 -16.29 -17.17 4.13
CA ALA A 269 -15.74 -15.82 4.20
C ALA A 269 -14.68 -15.71 5.30
N TYR A 270 -14.97 -16.24 6.50
CA TYR A 270 -14.04 -16.27 7.61
C TYR A 270 -12.76 -17.03 7.30
N LYS A 271 -12.86 -18.24 6.72
CA LYS A 271 -11.70 -19.07 6.38
C LYS A 271 -10.90 -18.46 5.23
N SER A 272 -11.56 -17.87 4.24
CA SER A 272 -10.90 -17.23 3.09
C SER A 272 -10.07 -16.02 3.50
N ARG A 273 -10.51 -15.24 4.52
CA ARG A 273 -9.72 -14.15 5.11
C ARG A 273 -8.43 -14.61 5.80
N LYS A 274 -8.32 -15.90 6.11
CA LYS A 274 -7.09 -16.52 6.67
C LYS A 274 -6.17 -17.11 5.61
N ALA A 275 -6.62 -17.21 4.35
CA ALA A 275 -5.72 -17.56 3.26
C ALA A 275 -4.64 -16.48 3.15
N ILE A 276 -3.44 -16.88 2.73
CA ILE A 276 -2.36 -15.92 2.53
C ILE A 276 -2.79 -14.89 1.50
N SER A 277 -2.47 -13.63 1.77
CA SER A 277 -2.88 -12.48 0.97
C SER A 277 -1.77 -11.49 0.73
N ARG A 278 -0.69 -11.54 1.50
CA ARG A 278 0.42 -10.61 1.39
C ARG A 278 1.75 -11.30 1.10
N ILE A 279 2.64 -10.62 0.40
CA ILE A 279 3.96 -11.14 0.04
C ILE A 279 4.88 -11.44 1.23
N ASP A 280 4.63 -10.86 2.40
CA ASP A 280 5.40 -11.08 3.63
C ASP A 280 4.93 -12.33 4.40
N GLN A 281 3.78 -12.89 4.03
CA GLN A 281 3.28 -14.17 4.56
C GLN A 281 3.83 -15.38 3.80
N LEU A 282 4.53 -15.15 2.68
CA LEU A 282 5.27 -16.20 1.99
C LEU A 282 6.39 -16.71 2.91
N LYS A 283 6.51 -18.03 3.01
CA LYS A 283 7.67 -18.63 3.68
C LYS A 283 8.93 -18.20 2.92
N GLN A 284 9.93 -17.71 3.65
CA GLN A 284 11.25 -17.47 3.08
C GLN A 284 11.88 -18.83 2.80
N ASP A 285 12.26 -19.06 1.54
CA ASP A 285 13.12 -20.18 1.14
C ASP A 285 14.55 -19.96 1.65
#